data_AF-A0A973GTJ5-F1
#
_entry.id   AF-A0A973GTJ5-F1
#
_cell.length_a   1.000
_cell.length_b   1.000
_cell.length_c   1.000
_cell.angle_alpha   90.00
_cell.angle_beta   90.00
_cell.angle_gamma   90.00
#
_symmetry.space_group_name_H-M   'P 1'
#
loop_
_entity.id
_entity.type
_entity.pdbx_description
1 polymer ?
#
loop_
_entity_poly.entity_id
_entity_poly.type
_entity_poly.pdbx_seq_one_letter_code
_entity_poly.pdbx_strand_id
1 'polypeptide(L)'
;MTTAAPLEYQNDFFSIKISPLKHRSGAYHYSIGLNLPKFNPIIWGRTGICSNAAFKGLQQLRADVSHYAHQKGCSTMDAGIPCTNLCSHVNGWYQESDLTIENASPELASDILAFSARTLVQTILTAAHYDVTVEAGLAPAESQRLLESLSVPNYQEAAPPPIAKPHAA
;
A
#
# COMPACT_ATOMS: atom_id res chain seq x y z
N MET A 1 2.75 -21.82 23.74
CA MET A 1 1.96 -21.31 22.60
C MET A 1 2.93 -20.53 21.72
N THR A 2 3.23 -21.03 20.53
CA THR A 2 4.15 -20.37 19.59
C THR A 2 3.37 -19.30 18.86
N THR A 3 3.64 -18.02 19.16
CA THR A 3 3.10 -16.91 18.37
C THR A 3 3.68 -16.98 16.96
N ALA A 4 2.84 -16.97 15.93
CA ALA A 4 3.30 -16.90 14.55
C ALA A 4 4.21 -15.67 14.34
N ALA A 5 5.19 -15.77 13.44
CA ALA A 5 6.01 -14.63 13.09
C ALA A 5 5.19 -13.59 12.31
N PRO A 6 5.50 -12.29 12.44
CA PRO A 6 4.90 -11.27 11.58
C PRO A 6 5.33 -11.49 10.12
N LEU A 7 4.40 -11.27 9.20
CA LEU A 7 4.63 -11.29 7.76
C LEU A 7 4.82 -9.85 7.26
N GLU A 8 5.76 -9.64 6.36
CA GLU A 8 6.08 -8.31 5.85
C GLU A 8 6.42 -8.36 4.36
N TYR A 9 5.84 -7.43 3.62
CA TYR A 9 6.18 -7.14 2.23
C TYR A 9 6.64 -5.68 2.19
N GLN A 10 7.91 -5.43 1.91
CA GLN A 10 8.46 -4.08 1.94
C GLN A 10 9.45 -3.83 0.81
N ASN A 11 9.30 -2.66 0.20
CA ASN A 11 10.28 -2.05 -0.69
C ASN A 11 10.31 -0.52 -0.49
N ASP A 12 11.02 0.22 -1.34
CA ASP A 12 11.13 1.68 -1.22
C ASP A 12 9.83 2.44 -1.48
N PHE A 13 8.87 1.80 -2.16
CA PHE A 13 7.62 2.41 -2.57
C PHE A 13 6.51 2.18 -1.54
N PHE A 14 6.42 1.00 -0.95
CA PHE A 14 5.37 0.67 0.01
C PHE A 14 5.79 -0.46 0.96
N SER A 15 5.07 -0.54 2.07
CA SER A 15 5.20 -1.61 3.06
C SER A 15 3.83 -2.09 3.52
N ILE A 16 3.68 -3.40 3.64
CA ILE A 16 2.50 -4.08 4.13
C ILE A 16 2.95 -5.08 5.19
N LYS A 17 2.33 -5.03 6.36
CA LYS A 17 2.69 -5.89 7.48
C LYS A 17 1.46 -6.54 8.06
N ILE A 18 1.56 -7.85 8.31
CA ILE A 18 0.51 -8.64 8.96
C ILE A 18 1.11 -9.28 10.21
N SER A 19 0.73 -8.80 11.38
CA SER A 19 1.27 -9.23 12.67
C SER A 19 0.19 -9.90 13.53
N PRO A 20 0.43 -11.09 14.09
CA PRO A 20 -0.57 -11.73 14.94
C PRO A 20 -0.81 -10.96 16.23
N LEU A 21 -2.05 -10.99 16.70
CA LEU A 21 -2.47 -10.41 17.97
C LEU A 21 -2.08 -11.33 19.13
N LYS A 22 -1.27 -10.81 20.07
CA LYS A 22 -0.73 -11.59 21.20
C LYS A 22 -1.79 -12.28 22.07
N HIS A 23 -2.98 -11.69 22.18
CA HIS A 23 -4.05 -12.17 23.07
C HIS A 23 -5.25 -12.78 22.33
N ARG A 24 -5.15 -12.99 21.01
CA ARG A 24 -6.27 -13.44 20.20
C ARG A 24 -5.81 -14.36 19.07
N SER A 25 -6.00 -15.66 19.27
CA SER A 25 -5.65 -16.68 18.27
C SER A 25 -6.47 -16.47 16.99
N GLY A 26 -5.82 -16.61 15.84
CA GLY A 26 -6.46 -16.40 14.52
C GLY A 26 -6.80 -14.94 14.22
N ALA A 27 -6.27 -13.98 14.98
CA ALA A 27 -6.45 -12.56 14.71
C ALA A 27 -5.11 -11.87 14.43
N TYR A 28 -5.13 -10.94 13.48
CA TYR A 28 -3.96 -10.25 12.96
C TYR A 28 -4.22 -8.75 12.82
N HIS A 29 -3.20 -7.94 13.08
CA HIS A 29 -3.13 -6.57 12.61
C HIS A 29 -2.58 -6.54 11.20
N TYR A 30 -3.34 -5.93 10.30
CA TYR A 30 -2.92 -5.57 8.96
C TYR A 30 -2.65 -4.08 8.91
N SER A 31 -1.43 -3.74 8.49
CA SER A 31 -0.96 -2.37 8.34
C SER A 31 -0.47 -2.16 6.91
N ILE A 32 -0.72 -0.98 6.35
CA ILE A 32 -0.21 -0.59 5.04
C ILE A 32 0.25 0.87 5.03
N GLY A 33 1.37 1.11 4.35
CA GLY A 33 1.84 2.44 4.02
C GLY A 33 2.55 2.51 2.69
N LEU A 34 2.60 3.69 2.09
CA LEU A 34 3.34 3.97 0.86
C LEU A 34 4.07 5.30 0.89
N ASN A 35 5.09 5.43 0.06
CA ASN A 35 5.89 6.62 -0.15
C ASN A 35 5.36 7.40 -1.36
N LEU A 36 4.52 8.41 -1.14
CA LEU A 36 3.91 9.18 -2.24
C LEU A 36 4.96 9.82 -3.17
N PRO A 37 6.03 10.48 -2.68
CA PRO A 37 7.08 11.02 -3.53
C PRO A 37 7.68 10.01 -4.52
N LYS A 38 7.81 8.74 -4.13
CA LYS A 38 8.33 7.68 -5.02
C LYS A 38 7.36 7.31 -6.14
N PHE A 39 6.04 7.40 -5.88
CA PHE A 39 5.02 7.15 -6.92
C PHE A 39 4.78 8.33 -7.86
N ASN A 40 5.07 9.56 -7.45
CA ASN A 40 4.88 10.76 -8.28
C ASN A 40 5.47 10.64 -9.71
N PRO A 41 6.73 10.23 -9.93
CA PRO A 41 7.28 10.09 -11.29
C PRO A 41 6.63 8.98 -12.11
N ILE A 42 5.97 8.00 -11.49
CA ILE A 42 5.26 6.92 -12.19
C ILE A 42 3.94 7.44 -12.75
N ILE A 43 3.22 8.21 -11.93
CA ILE A 43 1.85 8.68 -12.22
C ILE A 43 1.80 10.04 -12.92
N TRP A 44 2.94 10.74 -13.04
CA TRP A 44 3.01 12.07 -13.63
C TRP A 44 2.49 12.12 -15.06
N GLY A 45 1.68 13.14 -15.38
CA GLY A 45 1.09 13.34 -16.70
C GLY A 45 0.07 12.29 -17.11
N ARG A 46 -0.24 11.31 -16.24
CA ARG A 46 -1.05 10.14 -16.57
C ARG A 46 -2.34 10.06 -15.75
N THR A 47 -2.45 10.80 -14.64
CA THR A 47 -3.66 10.88 -13.82
C THR A 47 -4.38 12.22 -14.02
N GLY A 48 -5.69 12.23 -13.81
CA GLY A 48 -6.50 13.44 -13.89
C GLY A 48 -6.04 14.53 -12.90
N ILE A 49 -6.37 15.78 -13.21
CA ILE A 49 -6.07 16.96 -12.39
C ILE A 49 -6.54 16.72 -10.95
N CYS A 50 -5.68 17.03 -9.96
CA CYS A 50 -5.94 16.83 -8.53
C CYS A 50 -6.15 15.37 -8.07
N SER A 51 -5.76 14.38 -8.87
CA SER A 51 -5.87 12.95 -8.49
C SER A 51 -4.49 12.32 -8.37
N ASN A 52 -4.11 11.87 -7.16
CA ASN A 52 -2.94 11.02 -6.95
C ASN A 52 -3.40 9.56 -6.92
N ALA A 53 -3.07 8.78 -7.96
CA ALA A 53 -3.47 7.38 -8.06
C ALA A 53 -2.88 6.51 -6.95
N ALA A 54 -1.68 6.83 -6.46
CA ALA A 54 -1.09 6.10 -5.32
C ALA A 54 -1.90 6.32 -4.04
N PHE A 55 -2.27 7.56 -3.74
CA PHE A 55 -3.10 7.85 -2.56
C PHE A 55 -4.48 7.18 -2.64
N LYS A 56 -5.15 7.25 -3.80
CA LYS A 56 -6.42 6.55 -3.99
C LYS A 56 -6.29 5.03 -3.94
N GLY A 57 -5.21 4.48 -4.51
CA GLY A 57 -4.92 3.05 -4.47
C GLY A 57 -4.73 2.54 -3.04
N LEU A 58 -4.06 3.33 -2.19
CA LEU A 58 -3.93 3.04 -0.77
C LEU A 58 -5.29 2.94 -0.05
N GLN A 59 -6.15 3.96 -0.24
CA GLN A 59 -7.48 3.99 0.36
C GLN A 59 -8.37 2.83 -0.13
N GLN A 60 -8.34 2.55 -1.44
CA GLN A 60 -9.10 1.49 -2.05
C GLN A 60 -8.64 0.11 -1.56
N LEU A 61 -7.33 -0.09 -1.42
CA LEU A 61 -6.80 -1.39 -1.02
C LEU A 61 -7.34 -1.86 0.34
N ARG A 62 -7.53 -0.95 1.30
CA ARG A 62 -8.11 -1.32 2.60
C ARG A 62 -9.52 -1.92 2.45
N ALA A 63 -10.34 -1.37 1.55
CA ALA A 63 -11.65 -1.91 1.24
C ALA A 63 -11.55 -3.25 0.51
N ASP A 64 -10.64 -3.37 -0.46
CA ASP A 64 -10.43 -4.60 -1.24
C ASP A 64 -9.95 -5.76 -0.36
N VAL A 65 -9.03 -5.49 0.59
CA VAL A 65 -8.55 -6.47 1.57
C VAL A 65 -9.68 -6.92 2.49
N SER A 66 -10.51 -5.99 2.96
CA SER A 66 -11.68 -6.32 3.78
C SER A 66 -12.64 -7.23 3.01
N HIS A 67 -12.92 -6.90 1.75
CA HIS A 67 -13.76 -7.71 0.88
C HIS A 67 -13.15 -9.10 0.63
N TYR A 68 -11.86 -9.17 0.29
CA TYR A 68 -11.15 -10.41 0.05
C TYR A 68 -11.14 -11.33 1.28
N ALA A 69 -10.85 -10.78 2.46
CA ALA A 69 -10.88 -11.51 3.72
C ALA A 69 -12.29 -12.07 4.01
N HIS A 70 -13.34 -11.28 3.78
CA HIS A 70 -14.71 -11.75 3.94
C HIS A 70 -15.08 -12.90 3.00
N GLN A 71 -14.65 -12.85 1.73
CA GLN A 71 -14.85 -13.95 0.78
C GLN A 71 -14.18 -15.26 1.25
N LYS A 72 -13.13 -15.16 2.07
CA LYS A 72 -12.39 -16.30 2.63
C LYS A 72 -12.90 -16.72 4.02
N GLY A 73 -13.99 -16.13 4.50
CA GLY A 73 -14.61 -16.47 5.78
C GLY A 73 -14.04 -15.73 6.99
N CYS A 74 -13.20 -14.72 6.80
CA CYS A 74 -12.71 -13.86 7.87
C CYS A 74 -13.68 -12.71 8.17
N SER A 75 -13.51 -12.10 9.34
CA SER A 75 -14.11 -10.80 9.68
C SER A 75 -13.03 -9.73 9.75
N THR A 76 -13.36 -8.52 9.32
CA THR A 76 -12.44 -7.38 9.38
C THR A 76 -13.07 -6.20 10.09
N MET A 77 -12.30 -5.51 10.91
CA MET A 77 -12.74 -4.32 11.62
C MET A 77 -11.62 -3.29 11.71
N ASP A 78 -11.98 -2.02 11.89
CA ASP A 78 -11.00 -0.99 12.19
C ASP A 78 -10.30 -1.31 13.52
N ALA A 79 -8.96 -1.26 13.55
CA ALA A 79 -8.20 -1.55 14.76
C ALA A 79 -8.27 -0.41 15.79
N GLY A 80 -8.77 0.77 15.43
CA GLY A 80 -8.85 1.95 16.29
C GLY A 80 -7.49 2.55 16.66
N ILE A 81 -6.41 2.05 16.05
CA ILE A 81 -5.03 2.45 16.31
C ILE A 81 -4.49 3.09 15.03
N PRO A 82 -3.99 4.34 15.08
CA PRO A 82 -3.23 4.89 13.97
C PRO A 82 -2.05 3.97 13.68
N CYS A 83 -1.85 3.59 12.42
CA CYS A 83 -0.67 2.84 12.02
C CYS A 83 0.56 3.64 12.48
N THR A 84 1.24 3.15 13.51
CA THR A 84 2.37 3.81 14.18
C THR A 84 3.68 3.05 13.95
N ASN A 85 3.59 1.86 13.36
CA ASN A 85 4.64 0.84 13.41
C ASN A 85 5.25 0.46 12.05
N LEU A 86 4.73 0.99 10.94
CA LEU A 86 5.29 0.70 9.61
C LEU A 86 6.40 1.67 9.21
N CYS A 87 6.22 2.96 9.47
CA CYS A 87 7.24 3.95 9.18
C CYS A 87 7.25 5.00 10.30
N SER A 88 8.42 5.25 10.88
CA SER A 88 8.69 6.50 11.58
C SER A 88 8.31 7.67 10.66
N HIS A 89 7.95 8.83 11.21
CA HIS A 89 7.47 10.02 10.49
C HIS A 89 8.47 10.59 9.45
N VAL A 90 8.82 9.81 8.43
CA VAL A 90 9.77 10.13 7.38
C VAL A 90 8.98 10.79 6.25
N ASN A 91 9.47 11.95 5.84
CA ASN A 91 8.89 12.82 4.82
C ASN A 91 8.32 12.04 3.62
N GLY A 92 7.00 12.08 3.45
CA GLY A 92 6.30 11.57 2.27
C GLY A 92 5.66 10.19 2.39
N TRP A 93 5.81 9.49 3.51
CA TRP A 93 5.06 8.26 3.78
C TRP A 93 3.63 8.56 4.24
N TYR A 94 2.68 7.87 3.62
CA TYR A 94 1.25 7.90 3.93
C TYR A 94 0.81 6.51 4.36
N GLN A 95 -0.08 6.45 5.35
CA GLN A 95 -0.51 5.20 5.97
C GLN A 95 -2.03 5.26 6.18
N GLU A 96 -2.67 4.10 6.09
CA GLU A 96 -4.08 3.94 6.45
C GLU A 96 -4.21 3.46 7.89
N SER A 97 -5.41 3.61 8.46
CA SER A 97 -5.74 3.00 9.75
C SER A 97 -5.59 1.48 9.67
N ASP A 98 -4.99 0.91 10.72
CA ASP A 98 -4.81 -0.54 10.83
C ASP A 98 -6.16 -1.25 10.77
N LEU A 99 -6.15 -2.42 10.13
CA LEU A 99 -7.29 -3.33 10.06
C LEU A 99 -7.01 -4.52 10.98
N THR A 100 -7.98 -4.90 11.80
CA THR A 100 -7.95 -6.18 12.50
C THR A 100 -8.64 -7.22 11.62
N ILE A 101 -7.94 -8.30 11.29
CA ILE A 101 -8.46 -9.46 10.57
C ILE A 101 -8.63 -10.59 11.58
N GLU A 102 -9.82 -11.14 11.70
CA GLU A 102 -10.14 -12.25 12.61
C GLU A 102 -10.49 -13.51 11.85
N ASN A 103 -10.33 -14.65 12.52
CA ASN A 103 -10.57 -15.99 11.97
C ASN A 103 -9.70 -16.30 10.74
N ALA A 104 -8.50 -15.73 10.69
CA ALA A 104 -7.51 -16.04 9.65
C ALA A 104 -6.56 -17.14 10.11
N SER A 105 -6.26 -18.08 9.22
CA SER A 105 -5.13 -18.99 9.42
C SER A 105 -3.82 -18.31 9.01
N PRO A 106 -2.64 -18.81 9.42
CA PRO A 106 -1.35 -18.29 8.96
C PRO A 106 -1.21 -18.32 7.42
N GLU A 107 -1.74 -19.35 6.77
CA GLU A 107 -1.72 -19.49 5.31
C GLU A 107 -2.59 -18.42 4.65
N LEU A 108 -3.78 -18.16 5.22
CA LEU A 108 -4.66 -17.11 4.73
C LEU A 108 -4.08 -15.71 4.97
N ALA A 109 -3.40 -15.48 6.10
CA ALA A 109 -2.66 -14.24 6.32
C ALA A 109 -1.57 -14.02 5.24
N SER A 110 -0.84 -15.08 4.87
CA SER A 110 0.13 -15.01 3.76
C SER A 110 -0.53 -14.74 2.41
N ASP A 111 -1.68 -15.35 2.14
CA ASP A 111 -2.46 -15.13 0.92
C ASP A 111 -2.98 -13.68 0.83
N ILE A 112 -3.47 -13.13 1.95
CA ILE A 112 -3.90 -11.73 2.05
C ILE A 112 -2.73 -10.78 1.81
N LEU A 113 -1.52 -11.08 2.31
CA LEU A 113 -0.33 -10.27 2.04
C LEU A 113 0.00 -10.23 0.54
N ALA A 114 0.02 -11.40 -0.10
CA ALA A 114 0.31 -11.53 -1.53
C ALA A 114 -0.77 -10.83 -2.40
N PHE A 115 -2.05 -11.03 -2.06
CA PHE A 115 -3.16 -10.31 -2.68
C PHE A 115 -2.97 -8.80 -2.55
N SER A 116 -2.62 -8.32 -1.36
CA SER A 116 -2.51 -6.89 -1.08
C SER A 116 -1.41 -6.22 -1.90
N ALA A 117 -0.20 -6.80 -1.92
CA ALA A 117 0.93 -6.26 -2.67
C ALA A 117 0.61 -6.14 -4.17
N ARG A 118 0.02 -7.20 -4.76
CA ARG A 118 -0.39 -7.20 -6.17
C ARG A 118 -1.49 -6.17 -6.43
N THR A 119 -2.55 -6.18 -5.63
CA THR A 119 -3.72 -5.34 -5.83
C THR A 119 -3.36 -3.86 -5.69
N LEU A 120 -2.50 -3.48 -4.75
CA LEU A 120 -2.02 -2.10 -4.63
C LEU A 120 -1.36 -1.63 -5.93
N VAL A 121 -0.35 -2.37 -6.40
CA VAL A 121 0.41 -1.99 -7.59
C VAL A 121 -0.51 -1.99 -8.81
N GLN A 122 -1.34 -3.03 -8.98
CA GLN A 122 -2.25 -3.11 -10.13
C GLN A 122 -3.26 -1.95 -10.13
N THR A 123 -3.84 -1.59 -8.98
CA THR A 123 -4.81 -0.48 -8.89
C THR A 123 -4.15 0.85 -9.24
N ILE A 124 -2.93 1.10 -8.77
CA ILE A 124 -2.18 2.32 -9.11
C ILE A 124 -1.83 2.35 -10.60
N LEU A 125 -1.32 1.24 -11.14
CA LEU A 125 -0.92 1.16 -12.54
C LEU A 125 -2.12 1.20 -13.49
N THR A 126 -3.28 0.65 -13.13
CA THR A 126 -4.49 0.75 -13.96
C THR A 126 -4.87 2.22 -14.22
N ALA A 127 -4.60 3.11 -13.27
CA ALA A 127 -4.86 4.54 -13.41
C ALA A 127 -3.75 5.34 -14.13
N ALA A 128 -2.54 4.79 -14.28
CA ALA A 128 -1.38 5.51 -14.81
C ALA A 128 -0.72 4.87 -16.05
N HIS A 129 -0.83 3.54 -16.18
CA HIS A 129 -0.22 2.65 -17.16
C HIS A 129 -1.19 1.48 -17.44
N TYR A 130 -2.31 1.79 -18.09
CA TYR A 130 -3.43 0.85 -18.29
C TYR A 130 -3.05 -0.40 -19.11
N ASP A 131 -1.93 -0.36 -19.81
CA ASP A 131 -1.34 -1.44 -20.59
C ASP A 131 -0.47 -2.40 -19.76
N VAL A 132 -0.12 -2.03 -18.52
CA VAL A 132 0.72 -2.84 -17.64
C VAL A 132 -0.13 -3.75 -16.75
N THR A 133 0.16 -5.05 -16.79
CA THR A 133 -0.43 -6.05 -15.90
C THR A 133 0.60 -6.49 -14.86
N VAL A 134 0.18 -6.56 -13.60
CA VAL A 134 1.00 -7.00 -12.47
C VAL A 134 0.82 -8.49 -12.25
N GLU A 135 1.90 -9.24 -12.44
CA GLU A 135 1.93 -10.67 -12.17
C GLU A 135 1.65 -10.97 -10.69
N ALA A 136 0.99 -12.10 -10.44
CA ALA A 136 0.77 -12.56 -9.08
C ALA A 136 2.07 -13.07 -8.45
N GLY A 137 2.28 -12.75 -7.18
CA GLY A 137 3.42 -13.28 -6.42
C GLY A 137 4.75 -12.58 -6.65
N LEU A 138 4.78 -11.39 -7.28
CA LEU A 138 6.01 -10.61 -7.42
C LEU A 138 6.66 -10.36 -6.06
N ALA A 139 7.91 -10.79 -5.91
CA ALA A 139 8.70 -10.51 -4.72
C ALA A 139 8.95 -9.00 -4.57
N PRO A 140 9.23 -8.49 -3.35
CA PRO A 140 9.41 -7.06 -3.13
C PRO A 140 10.46 -6.41 -4.05
N ALA A 141 11.57 -7.09 -4.33
CA ALA A 141 12.61 -6.62 -5.24
C ALA A 141 12.19 -6.63 -6.72
N GLU A 142 11.30 -7.53 -7.12
CA GLU A 142 10.75 -7.56 -8.48
C GLU A 142 9.72 -6.45 -8.67
N SER A 143 8.84 -6.25 -7.69
CA SER A 143 7.92 -5.11 -7.66
C SER A 143 8.68 -3.78 -7.66
N GLN A 144 9.78 -3.67 -6.91
CA GLN A 144 10.63 -2.48 -6.93
C GLN A 144 11.16 -2.20 -8.34
N ARG A 145 11.79 -3.19 -8.98
CA ARG A 145 12.32 -3.05 -10.34
C ARG A 145 11.24 -2.66 -11.36
N LEU A 146 10.05 -3.25 -11.25
CA LEU A 146 8.90 -2.89 -12.08
C LEU A 146 8.54 -1.41 -11.90
N LEU A 147 8.33 -0.95 -10.65
CA LEU A 147 7.95 0.43 -10.35
C LEU A 147 9.02 1.44 -10.78
N GLU A 148 10.30 1.12 -10.56
CA GLU A 148 11.43 1.94 -11.02
C GLU A 148 11.45 2.05 -12.55
N SER A 149 11.18 0.96 -13.28
CA SER A 149 11.17 0.96 -14.75
C SER A 149 10.08 1.84 -15.38
N LEU A 150 9.00 2.11 -14.62
CA LEU A 150 7.85 2.91 -15.07
C LEU A 150 7.98 4.40 -14.70
N SER A 151 9.00 4.76 -13.93
CA SER A 151 9.24 6.12 -13.47
C SER A 151 9.78 7.00 -14.60
N VAL A 152 9.22 8.20 -14.73
CA VAL A 152 9.72 9.19 -15.71
C VAL A 152 11.03 9.83 -15.21
N PRO A 153 12.12 9.79 -15.98
CA PRO A 153 13.35 10.50 -15.65
C PRO A 153 13.13 12.01 -15.57
N ASN A 154 13.85 12.70 -14.69
CA ASN A 154 13.81 14.17 -14.55
C ASN A 154 12.42 14.77 -14.25
N TYR A 155 11.51 13.99 -13.65
CA TYR A 155 10.18 14.45 -13.23
C TYR A 155 10.21 15.79 -12.46
N GLN A 156 11.19 16.01 -11.59
CA GLN A 156 11.29 17.24 -10.80
C GLN A 156 11.61 18.49 -11.65
N GLU A 157 12.33 18.32 -12.76
CA GLU A 157 12.66 19.40 -13.69
C GLU A 157 11.51 19.66 -14.67
N ALA A 158 10.78 18.61 -15.06
CA ALA A 158 9.65 18.68 -15.98
C ALA A 158 8.34 19.10 -15.30
N ALA A 159 8.21 18.90 -13.98
CA ALA A 159 7.03 19.29 -13.23
C ALA A 159 6.96 20.83 -13.14
N PRO A 160 5.77 21.44 -13.36
CA PRO A 160 5.62 22.87 -13.15
C PRO A 160 5.99 23.23 -11.71
N PRO A 161 6.67 24.38 -11.50
CA PRO A 161 7.09 24.79 -10.16
C PRO A 161 5.87 24.88 -9.23
N PRO A 162 6.03 24.55 -7.94
CA PRO A 162 4.94 24.70 -6.98
C PRO A 162 4.41 26.13 -7.06
N ILE A 163 3.07 26.26 -7.18
CA ILE A 163 2.41 27.57 -7.19
C ILE A 163 2.87 28.31 -5.93
N ALA A 164 3.56 29.44 -6.13
CA ALA A 164 4.04 30.25 -5.03
C ALA A 164 2.87 30.57 -4.10
N LYS A 165 3.06 30.38 -2.79
CA LYS A 165 2.05 30.79 -1.81
C LYS A 165 1.81 32.29 -2.01
N PRO A 166 0.56 32.76 -2.07
CA PRO A 166 0.30 34.19 -2.14
C PRO A 166 0.96 34.86 -0.93
N HIS A 167 1.80 35.86 -1.19
CA HIS A 167 2.30 36.73 -0.13
C HIS A 167 1.08 37.45 0.47
N ALA A 168 0.88 37.30 1.78
CA ALA A 168 -0.11 38.10 2.49
C ALA A 168 0.24 39.58 2.32
N ALA A 169 -0.73 40.36 1.86
CA ALA A 169 -0.64 41.81 1.70
C ALA A 169 -0.71 42.52 3.07
#